data_AF-A0ABD2PD48-F1
#
_entry.id   AF-A0ABD2PD48-F1
#
_cell.length_a   1.000
_cell.length_b   1.000
_cell.length_c   1.000
_cell.angle_alpha   90.00
_cell.angle_beta   90.00
_cell.angle_gamma   90.00
#
_symmetry.space_group_name_H-M   'P 1'
#
loop_
_entity.id
_entity.type
_entity.pdbx_description
1 polymer ?
#
loop_
_entity_poly.entity_id
_entity_poly.type
_entity_poly.pdbx_seq_one_letter_code
_entity_poly.pdbx_strand_id
1 'polypeptide(L)' 'MELHRTFIFALCLLSIMEGIFSLDEPLLDPTETCILDCDSCYKGSYLLNCANLCLKTDGLINLKGPGVCNLFSKRA' A
#
# COMPACT_ATOMS: atom_id res chain seq x y z
N MET A 1 -37.78 21.88 24.61
CA MET A 1 -37.76 20.75 23.65
C MET A 1 -36.73 20.91 22.54
N GLU A 2 -36.28 22.14 22.22
CA GLU A 2 -35.31 22.40 21.14
C GLU A 2 -33.86 21.96 21.50
N LEU A 3 -33.46 22.12 22.77
CA LEU A 3 -32.10 21.82 23.26
C LEU A 3 -31.73 20.32 23.17
N HIS A 4 -32.72 19.43 23.30
CA HIS A 4 -32.50 17.98 23.22
C HIS A 4 -32.24 17.54 21.78
N ARG A 5 -32.84 18.23 20.80
CA ARG A 5 -32.70 17.92 19.38
C ARG A 5 -31.32 18.33 18.86
N THR A 6 -30.82 19.49 19.30
CA THR A 6 -29.45 19.93 18.96
C THR A 6 -28.38 19.07 19.61
N PHE A 7 -28.61 18.58 20.83
CA PHE A 7 -27.67 17.70 21.53
C PHE A 7 -27.52 16.32 20.85
N ILE A 8 -28.65 15.73 20.40
CA ILE A 8 -28.62 14.47 19.64
C ILE A 8 -27.87 14.64 18.31
N PHE A 9 -28.11 15.74 17.58
CA PHE A 9 -27.40 16.02 16.35
C PHE A 9 -25.90 16.20 16.56
N ALA A 10 -25.48 16.91 17.63
CA ALA A 10 -24.08 17.11 17.95
C ALA A 10 -23.37 15.79 18.34
N LEU A 11 -24.02 14.93 19.12
CA LEU A 11 -23.49 13.60 19.47
C LEU A 11 -23.36 12.69 18.25
N CYS A 12 -24.31 12.77 17.31
CA CYS A 12 -24.28 12.00 16.07
C CYS A 12 -23.14 12.44 15.14
N LEU A 13 -22.89 13.76 15.04
CA LEU A 13 -21.74 14.28 14.29
C LEU A 13 -20.41 13.91 14.93
N LEU A 14 -20.33 13.87 16.26
CA LEU A 14 -19.12 13.47 16.99
C LEU A 14 -18.78 11.99 16.72
N SER A 15 -19.78 11.10 16.69
CA SER A 15 -19.59 9.67 16.45
C SER A 15 -19.25 9.32 15.00
N ILE A 16 -19.63 10.17 14.02
CA ILE A 16 -19.22 10.00 12.61
C ILE A 16 -17.73 10.35 12.42
N MET A 17 -17.19 11.32 13.17
CA MET A 17 -15.78 11.71 13.06
C MET A 17 -14.82 10.61 13.53
N GLU A 18 -15.20 9.81 14.53
CA GLU A 18 -14.38 8.68 15.00
C GLU A 18 -14.42 7.47 14.05
N GLY A 19 -15.48 7.31 13.25
CA GLY A 19 -15.63 6.19 12.32
C GLY A 19 -14.80 6.28 11.04
N ILE A 20 -14.22 7.45 10.72
CA ILE A 20 -13.50 7.69 9.45
C ILE A 20 -11.98 7.45 9.60
N PHE A 21 -11.46 7.36 10.83
CA PHE A 21 -10.01 7.20 11.08
C PHE A 21 -9.57 5.74 11.25
N SER A 22 -10.19 4.82 10.52
CA SER A 22 -9.64 3.47 10.31
C SER A 22 -9.28 3.33 8.83
N LEU A 23 -8.36 4.18 8.36
CA LEU A 23 -7.57 3.87 7.18
C LEU A 23 -6.58 2.77 7.61
N ASP A 24 -7.11 1.55 7.66
CA ASP A 24 -6.32 0.33 7.55
C ASP A 24 -5.56 0.50 6.22
N GLU A 25 -4.30 0.95 6.28
CA GLU A 25 -3.44 0.91 5.10
C GLU A 25 -3.52 -0.51 4.58
N PRO A 26 -3.90 -0.74 3.31
CA PRO A 26 -3.98 -2.10 2.80
C PRO A 26 -2.57 -2.67 2.95
N LEU A 27 -2.43 -3.61 3.89
CA LEU A 27 -1.18 -4.31 4.13
C LEU A 27 -0.95 -5.21 2.91
N LEU A 28 -0.44 -4.60 1.84
CA LEU A 28 -0.15 -5.31 0.61
C LEU A 28 0.85 -6.42 0.92
N ASP A 29 0.61 -7.59 0.35
CA ASP A 29 1.54 -8.69 0.48
C ASP A 29 2.93 -8.24 -0.05
N PRO A 30 4.04 -8.67 0.56
CA PRO A 30 5.37 -8.35 0.06
C PRO A 30 5.55 -8.64 -1.43
N THR A 31 4.87 -9.67 -1.95
CA THR A 31 4.87 -10.04 -3.36
C THR A 31 4.14 -9.01 -4.22
N GLU A 32 2.97 -8.54 -3.80
CA GLU A 32 2.22 -7.51 -4.52
C GLU A 32 3.00 -6.19 -4.54
N THR A 33 3.55 -5.81 -3.40
CA THR A 33 4.39 -4.62 -3.27
C THR A 33 5.64 -4.73 -4.15
N CYS A 34 6.20 -5.93 -4.32
CA CYS A 34 7.34 -6.21 -5.20
C CYS A 34 6.96 -6.06 -6.69
N ILE A 35 5.79 -6.58 -7.08
CA ILE A 35 5.29 -6.48 -8.47
C ILE A 35 5.01 -5.02 -8.84
N LEU A 36 4.47 -4.22 -7.91
CA LEU A 36 4.25 -2.78 -8.13
C LEU A 36 5.55 -2.00 -8.32
N ASP A 37 6.59 -2.31 -7.55
CA ASP A 37 7.91 -1.74 -7.77
C ASP A 37 8.49 -2.16 -9.13
N CYS A 38 8.26 -3.42 -9.54
CA CYS A 38 8.64 -3.90 -10.86
C CYS A 38 7.94 -3.12 -11.98
N ASP A 39 6.63 -2.84 -11.87
CA ASP A 39 5.92 -2.02 -12.86
C ASP A 39 6.40 -0.56 -12.86
N SER A 40 6.79 -0.03 -11.71
CA SER A 40 7.32 1.33 -11.59
C SER A 40 8.67 1.49 -12.29
N CYS A 41 9.49 0.45 -12.31
CA CYS A 41 10.87 0.51 -12.79
C CYS A 41 11.13 -0.16 -14.15
N TYR A 42 10.37 -1.19 -14.50
CA TYR A 42 10.56 -1.98 -15.70
C TYR A 42 9.28 -2.00 -16.53
N LYS A 43 9.43 -2.13 -17.85
CA LYS A 43 8.30 -2.25 -18.80
C LYS A 43 8.54 -3.40 -19.77
N GLY A 44 7.46 -3.90 -20.38
CA GLY A 44 7.51 -4.99 -21.36
C GLY A 44 8.05 -6.31 -20.77
N SER A 45 9.00 -6.94 -21.47
CA SER A 45 9.57 -8.23 -21.06
C SER A 45 10.34 -8.18 -19.74
N TYR A 46 10.95 -7.03 -19.42
CA TYR A 46 11.69 -6.85 -18.16
C TYR A 46 10.76 -6.80 -16.95
N LEU A 47 9.57 -6.21 -17.10
CA LEU A 47 8.54 -6.23 -16.06
C LEU A 47 8.10 -7.66 -15.77
N LEU A 48 7.82 -8.43 -16.82
CA LEU A 48 7.37 -9.82 -16.67
C LEU A 48 8.44 -10.68 -15.98
N ASN A 49 9.72 -10.47 -16.29
CA ASN A 49 10.80 -11.18 -15.64
C ASN A 49 10.94 -10.78 -14.16
N CYS A 50 10.85 -9.48 -13.86
CA CYS A 50 10.88 -8.97 -12.49
C CYS A 50 9.71 -9.49 -11.65
N ALA A 51 8.48 -9.45 -12.18
CA ALA A 51 7.29 -9.98 -11.51
C ALA A 51 7.40 -11.49 -11.25
N ASN A 52 7.94 -12.26 -12.21
CA ASN A 52 8.23 -13.68 -12.00
C ASN A 52 9.28 -13.92 -10.91
N LEU A 53 10.26 -13.03 -10.77
CA LEU A 53 11.24 -13.11 -9.69
C LEU A 53 10.56 -12.84 -8.34
N CYS A 54 9.72 -11.81 -8.24
CA CYS A 54 8.92 -11.53 -7.04
C CYS A 54 8.11 -12.75 -6.60
N LEU A 55 7.43 -13.43 -7.54
CA LEU A 55 6.64 -14.63 -7.25
C LEU A 55 7.48 -15.81 -6.77
N LYS A 56 8.73 -15.92 -7.22
CA LYS A 56 9.65 -17.01 -6.82
C LYS A 56 10.30 -16.78 -5.46
N THR A 57 10.39 -15.53 -5.02
CA THR A 57 11.06 -15.15 -3.77
C THR A 57 10.09 -14.60 -2.72
N ASP A 58 8.78 -14.80 -2.90
CA ASP A 58 7.73 -14.29 -2.01
C ASP A 58 7.90 -12.77 -1.73
N GLY A 59 8.23 -12.01 -2.78
CA GLY A 59 8.47 -10.56 -2.71
C GLY A 59 9.82 -10.12 -2.13
N LEU A 60 10.64 -11.04 -1.62
CA LEU A 60 11.96 -10.76 -1.03
C LEU A 60 13.08 -10.80 -2.07
N ILE A 61 13.08 -9.86 -3.00
CA ILE A 61 14.16 -9.73 -3.99
C ILE A 61 15.30 -8.86 -3.47
N ASN A 62 16.52 -9.39 -3.56
CA ASN A 62 17.76 -8.68 -3.22
C ASN A 62 18.56 -8.43 -4.49
N LEU A 63 18.15 -7.42 -5.25
CA LEU A 63 18.84 -6.99 -6.46
C LEU A 63 19.80 -5.84 -6.08
N LYS A 64 21.08 -6.00 -6.41
CA LYS A 64 22.13 -4.96 -6.24
C LYS A 64 22.95 -4.86 -7.51
N GLY A 65 23.19 -3.64 -7.99
CA GLY A 65 24.03 -3.39 -9.17
C GLY A 65 23.56 -2.22 -10.05
N PRO A 66 24.39 -1.79 -11.01
CA PRO A 66 24.01 -0.74 -11.97
C PRO A 66 22.85 -1.22 -12.85
N GLY A 67 21.76 -0.44 -12.93
CA GLY A 67 20.55 -0.78 -13.68
C GLY A 67 19.47 -1.51 -12.87
N VAL A 68 19.71 -1.74 -11.57
CA VAL A 68 18.67 -2.23 -10.66
C VAL A 68 17.75 -1.08 -10.24
N CYS A 69 16.46 -1.35 -10.17
CA CYS A 69 15.45 -0.43 -9.64
C CYS A 69 15.79 0.01 -8.21
N ASN A 70 15.89 1.33 -8.00
CA ASN A 70 16.24 1.92 -6.71
C ASN A 70 15.20 1.60 -5.61
N LEU A 71 13.97 1.23 -5.96
CA LEU A 71 12.94 0.84 -5.00
C LEU A 71 13.31 -0.45 -4.27
N PHE A 72 13.99 -1.39 -4.94
CA PHE A 72 14.47 -2.63 -4.31
C PHE A 72 15.69 -2.39 -3.40
N SER A 73 16.54 -1.41 -3.72
CA SER A 73 17.68 -1.08 -2.86
C SER A 73 17.27 -0.46 -1.52
N LYS A 74 16.05 0.08 -1.39
CA LYS A 74 15.52 0.62 -0.14
C LYS A 74 14.97 -0.45 0.81
N ARG A 75 14.77 -1.68 0.34
CA ARG A 75 14.23 -2.80 1.14
C ARG A 75 15.30 -3.80 1.62
N ALA A 76 16.53 -3.71 1.11
CA ALA A 76 17.61 -4.66 1.38
C ALA A 76 18.44 -4.34 2.62
#